data_AF-A0A2T3W4T9-F1
#
_entry.id   AF-A0A2T3W4T9-F1
#
_cell.length_a   1.000
_cell.length_b   1.000
_cell.length_c   1.000
_cell.angle_alpha   90.00
_cell.angle_beta   90.00
_cell.angle_gamma   90.00
#
_symmetry.space_group_name_H-M   'P 1'
#
loop_
_entity.id
_entity.type
_entity.pdbx_description
1 polymer ?
#
loop_
_entity_poly.entity_id
_entity_poly.type
_entity_poly.pdbx_seq_one_letter_code
_entity_poly.pdbx_strand_id
1 'polypeptide(L)'
;MTYAGVKDQLAAPFPARRVLWRAQNFSRDRTTARMVAYVDARTVMDRLDEVCPDAWEFDVEFLPGPLPAARGRLTVLGLTRCDVGEAGEGDAATLKAAASDALKRCAVHFGVGRYLYDLPSPWVAWDEERRAPAELPRLPEWALSEDERPNGATHVLGTLDALRAGLPQDVGQLREVYRHVRAALDAAAQ
;
A
#
# COMPACT_ATOMS: atom_id res chain seq x y z
N MET A 1 -8.60 -9.15 19.16
CA MET A 1 -7.55 -8.40 18.44
C MET A 1 -7.57 -6.96 18.94
N THR A 2 -6.42 -6.33 19.21
CA THR A 2 -6.34 -4.92 19.65
C THR A 2 -5.51 -4.11 18.66
N TYR A 3 -5.77 -2.80 18.56
CA TYR A 3 -4.99 -1.93 17.66
C TYR A 3 -3.49 -2.00 17.93
N ALA A 4 -3.07 -2.04 19.20
CA ALA A 4 -1.66 -2.14 19.56
C ALA A 4 -0.99 -3.40 18.99
N GLY A 5 -1.72 -4.51 18.88
CA GLY A 5 -1.21 -5.76 18.32
C GLY A 5 -1.10 -5.81 16.79
N VAL A 6 -1.79 -4.91 16.07
CA VAL A 6 -1.82 -4.90 14.60
C VAL A 6 -1.31 -3.60 13.96
N LYS A 7 -0.98 -2.60 14.77
CA LYS A 7 -0.51 -1.28 14.30
C LYS A 7 0.64 -1.40 13.29
N ASP A 8 1.60 -2.29 13.54
CA ASP A 8 2.76 -2.43 12.67
C ASP A 8 2.40 -3.07 11.32
N GLN A 9 1.43 -3.99 11.29
CA GLN A 9 0.88 -4.55 10.06
C GLN A 9 0.10 -3.49 9.26
N LEU A 10 -0.70 -2.66 9.93
CA LEU A 10 -1.37 -1.52 9.29
C LEU A 10 -0.36 -0.52 8.71
N ALA A 11 0.73 -0.27 9.42
CA ALA A 11 1.78 0.67 9.01
C ALA A 11 2.79 0.10 8.01
N ALA A 12 2.77 -1.20 7.73
CA ALA A 12 3.75 -1.85 6.85
C ALA A 12 3.76 -1.21 5.45
N PRO A 13 4.94 -1.04 4.82
CA PRO A 13 5.01 -0.48 3.47
C PRO A 13 4.16 -1.26 2.45
N PHE A 14 3.71 -0.55 1.42
CA PHE A 14 2.95 -1.18 0.34
C PHE A 14 3.91 -1.74 -0.71
N PRO A 15 3.53 -2.80 -1.43
CA PRO A 15 4.27 -3.22 -2.61
C PRO A 15 4.41 -2.04 -3.58
N ALA A 16 5.59 -1.89 -4.20
CA ALA A 16 5.93 -0.73 -5.02
C ALA A 16 4.90 -0.48 -6.14
N ARG A 17 4.33 -1.55 -6.70
CA ARG A 17 3.26 -1.48 -7.73
C ARG A 17 1.97 -0.80 -7.28
N ARG A 18 1.68 -0.77 -5.97
CA ARG A 18 0.49 -0.11 -5.39
C ARG A 18 0.76 1.35 -5.05
N VAL A 19 2.04 1.77 -5.01
CA VAL A 19 2.42 3.15 -4.78
C VAL A 19 2.45 3.90 -6.11
N LEU A 20 1.57 4.89 -6.21
CA LEU A 20 1.39 5.72 -7.39
C LEU A 20 2.07 7.08 -7.19
N TRP A 21 2.35 7.76 -8.30
CA TRP A 21 2.95 9.09 -8.29
C TRP A 21 2.07 10.09 -9.01
N ARG A 22 1.91 11.27 -8.44
CA ARG A 22 1.22 12.41 -9.08
C ARG A 22 2.08 13.66 -9.04
N ALA A 23 1.92 14.52 -10.04
CA ALA A 23 2.45 15.86 -9.99
C ALA A 23 1.68 16.69 -8.94
N GLN A 24 2.42 17.36 -8.06
CA GLN A 24 1.88 18.29 -7.07
C GLN A 24 2.11 19.74 -7.49
N ASN A 25 3.31 20.05 -8.00
CA ASN A 25 3.68 21.38 -8.46
C ASN A 25 4.41 21.26 -9.81
N PHE A 26 4.34 22.31 -10.62
CA PHE A 26 5.06 22.43 -11.88
C PHE A 26 6.07 23.56 -11.80
N SER A 27 7.16 23.46 -12.55
CA SER A 27 8.08 24.58 -12.73
C SER A 27 7.39 25.68 -13.54
N ARG A 28 7.94 26.89 -13.50
CA ARG A 28 7.35 28.06 -14.20
C ARG A 28 7.21 27.83 -15.71
N ASP A 29 8.15 27.14 -16.30
CA ASP A 29 8.19 26.73 -17.72
C ASP A 29 7.49 25.39 -18.00
N ARG A 30 6.94 24.74 -16.97
CA ARG A 30 6.23 23.44 -17.02
C ARG A 30 7.07 22.27 -17.56
N THR A 31 8.40 22.40 -17.60
CA THR A 31 9.32 21.33 -18.06
C THR A 31 9.64 20.31 -16.97
N THR A 32 9.37 20.64 -15.71
CA THR A 32 9.54 19.73 -14.58
C THR A 32 8.34 19.78 -13.64
N ALA A 33 8.12 18.66 -12.94
CA ALA A 33 7.07 18.54 -11.95
C ALA A 33 7.62 17.95 -10.65
N ARG A 34 7.14 18.48 -9.52
CA ARG A 34 7.36 17.89 -8.20
C ARG A 34 6.42 16.72 -8.02
N MET A 35 6.99 15.53 -7.87
CA MET A 35 6.22 14.29 -7.73
C MET A 35 5.99 13.95 -6.27
N VAL A 36 4.77 13.53 -5.94
CA VAL A 36 4.40 13.02 -4.62
C VAL A 36 3.80 11.62 -4.75
N ALA A 37 4.22 10.74 -3.84
CA ALA A 37 3.70 9.39 -3.76
C ALA A 37 2.32 9.38 -3.10
N TYR A 38 1.45 8.48 -3.54
CA TYR A 38 0.16 8.24 -2.93
C TYR A 38 -0.29 6.81 -3.20
N VAL A 39 -1.30 6.36 -2.46
CA VAL A 39 -2.04 5.12 -2.74
C VAL A 39 -3.50 5.47 -3.02
N ASP A 40 -4.18 4.61 -3.77
CA ASP A 40 -5.62 4.77 -3.97
C ASP A 40 -6.42 4.28 -2.75
N ALA A 41 -7.71 4.62 -2.71
CA ALA A 41 -8.58 4.22 -1.61
C ALA A 41 -8.73 2.69 -1.51
N ARG A 42 -8.67 1.97 -2.64
CA ARG A 42 -8.78 0.50 -2.67
C ARG A 42 -7.59 -0.16 -1.99
N THR A 43 -6.39 0.36 -2.21
CA THR A 43 -5.18 -0.10 -1.52
C THR A 43 -5.29 0.06 0.00
N VAL A 44 -5.96 1.12 0.47
CA VAL A 44 -6.24 1.31 1.90
C VAL A 44 -7.29 0.31 2.40
N MET A 45 -8.40 0.13 1.67
CA MET A 45 -9.43 -0.85 2.01
C MET A 45 -8.87 -2.27 2.06
N ASP A 46 -8.11 -2.69 1.04
CA ASP A 46 -7.43 -3.98 0.98
C ASP A 46 -6.56 -4.22 2.24
N ARG A 47 -5.84 -3.20 2.72
CA ARG A 47 -5.00 -3.33 3.93
C ARG A 47 -5.84 -3.46 5.19
N LEU A 48 -6.94 -2.74 5.28
CA LEU A 48 -7.87 -2.86 6.40
C LEU A 48 -8.54 -4.24 6.41
N ASP A 49 -8.92 -4.74 5.23
CA ASP A 49 -9.50 -6.08 5.05
C ASP A 49 -8.49 -7.20 5.38
N GLU A 50 -7.22 -7.03 4.99
CA GLU A 50 -6.15 -7.99 5.29
C GLU A 50 -5.86 -8.10 6.79
N VAL A 51 -5.88 -6.97 7.51
CA VAL A 51 -5.44 -6.91 8.91
C VAL A 51 -6.60 -7.06 9.90
N CYS A 52 -7.77 -6.51 9.59
CA CYS A 52 -8.92 -6.46 10.48
C CYS A 52 -10.26 -6.55 9.71
N PRO A 53 -10.52 -7.65 8.98
CA PRO A 53 -11.61 -7.76 8.00
C PRO A 53 -13.00 -7.40 8.55
N ASP A 54 -13.34 -7.87 9.74
CA ASP A 54 -14.67 -7.65 10.35
C ASP A 54 -14.69 -6.50 11.35
N ALA A 55 -13.59 -5.73 11.47
CA ALA A 55 -13.39 -4.80 12.57
C ALA A 55 -12.95 -3.40 12.11
N TRP A 56 -13.40 -2.99 10.92
CA TRP A 56 -13.32 -1.60 10.49
C TRP A 56 -14.63 -1.12 9.86
N GLU A 57 -14.92 0.17 10.02
CA GLU A 57 -16.07 0.85 9.42
C GLU A 57 -15.65 2.27 9.02
N PHE A 58 -16.27 2.81 7.98
CA PHE A 58 -16.02 4.17 7.52
C PHE A 58 -17.32 4.90 7.22
N ASP A 59 -17.55 5.97 7.98
CA ASP A 59 -18.64 6.91 7.73
C ASP A 59 -18.10 8.18 7.05
N VAL A 60 -18.95 8.75 6.20
CA VAL A 60 -18.63 9.98 5.47
C VAL A 60 -19.74 11.00 5.61
N GLU A 61 -19.35 12.22 5.98
CA GLU A 61 -20.21 13.39 6.03
C GLU A 61 -19.71 14.41 4.99
N PHE A 62 -20.52 14.70 3.97
CA PHE A 62 -20.15 15.72 2.98
C PHE A 62 -20.31 17.12 3.55
N LEU A 63 -19.28 17.94 3.37
CA LEU A 63 -19.23 19.29 3.90
C LEU A 63 -19.70 20.30 2.84
N PRO A 64 -20.50 21.32 3.21
CA PRO A 64 -20.86 22.38 2.30
C PRO A 64 -19.64 23.26 1.98
N GLY A 65 -19.49 23.66 0.72
CA GLY A 65 -18.38 24.51 0.31
C GLY A 65 -18.28 24.69 -1.20
N PRO A 66 -17.40 25.61 -1.67
CA PRO A 66 -17.19 25.85 -3.10
C PRO A 66 -16.50 24.68 -3.80
N LEU A 67 -15.72 23.89 -3.06
CA LEU A 67 -15.07 22.67 -3.53
C LEU A 67 -15.61 21.46 -2.76
N PRO A 68 -15.76 20.28 -3.40
CA PRO A 68 -16.20 19.08 -2.70
C PRO A 68 -15.23 18.67 -1.60
N ALA A 69 -15.74 18.61 -0.37
CA ALA A 69 -15.01 18.16 0.81
C ALA A 69 -15.87 17.17 1.61
N ALA A 70 -15.22 16.28 2.34
CA ALA A 70 -15.88 15.28 3.14
C ALA A 70 -15.12 15.07 4.47
N ARG A 71 -15.85 15.07 5.59
CA ARG A 71 -15.32 14.59 6.86
C ARG A 71 -15.48 13.07 6.90
N GLY A 72 -14.36 12.37 6.99
CA GLY A 72 -14.31 10.94 7.21
C GLY A 72 -14.26 10.61 8.70
N ARG A 73 -14.87 9.49 9.06
CA ARG A 73 -14.77 8.87 10.38
C ARG A 73 -14.45 7.40 10.17
N LEU A 74 -13.20 7.02 10.43
CA LEU A 74 -12.74 5.64 10.32
C LEU A 74 -12.64 5.05 11.72
N THR A 75 -13.40 3.99 11.99
CA THR A 75 -13.25 3.19 13.20
C THR A 75 -12.51 1.90 12.85
N VAL A 76 -11.43 1.60 13.58
CA VAL A 76 -10.66 0.35 13.46
C VAL A 76 -10.51 -0.25 14.84
N LEU A 77 -10.97 -1.48 15.03
CA LEU A 77 -10.92 -2.21 16.31
C LEU A 77 -11.50 -1.38 17.48
N GLY A 78 -12.61 -0.67 17.23
CA GLY A 78 -13.31 0.19 18.20
C GLY A 78 -12.66 1.55 18.46
N LEU A 79 -11.55 1.89 17.81
CA LEU A 79 -10.93 3.21 17.88
C LEU A 79 -11.31 4.04 16.67
N THR A 80 -11.87 5.22 16.90
CA THR A 80 -12.30 6.12 15.82
C THR A 80 -11.33 7.28 15.64
N ARG A 81 -10.98 7.56 14.39
CA ARG A 81 -10.21 8.75 14.00
C ARG A 81 -10.83 9.43 12.80
N CYS A 82 -10.74 10.75 12.78
CA CYS A 82 -11.39 11.59 11.78
C CYS A 82 -10.39 12.50 11.10
N ASP A 83 -10.63 12.77 9.82
CA ASP A 83 -9.92 13.73 9.02
C ASP A 83 -10.83 14.24 7.90
N VAL A 84 -10.43 15.30 7.22
CA VAL A 84 -11.18 15.89 6.10
C VAL A 84 -10.44 15.59 4.81
N GLY A 85 -11.16 14.99 3.85
CA GLY A 85 -10.69 14.83 2.48
C GLY A 85 -11.24 15.90 1.57
N GLU A 86 -10.44 16.28 0.58
CA GLU A 86 -10.78 17.28 -0.41
C GLU A 86 -10.66 16.68 -1.82
N ALA A 87 -11.59 17.06 -2.69
CA ALA A 87 -11.47 16.73 -4.10
C ALA A 87 -10.45 17.64 -4.78
N GLY A 88 -9.83 17.13 -5.86
CA GLY A 88 -8.99 17.95 -6.72
C GLY A 88 -9.81 18.98 -7.51
N GLU A 89 -9.13 19.84 -8.24
CA GLU A 89 -9.77 20.82 -9.13
C GLU A 89 -10.21 20.19 -10.47
N GLY A 90 -11.07 20.90 -11.20
CA GLY A 90 -11.53 20.49 -12.54
C GLY A 90 -12.37 19.21 -12.52
N ASP A 91 -12.13 18.31 -13.49
CA ASP A 91 -12.88 17.05 -13.63
C ASP A 91 -12.74 16.10 -12.43
N ALA A 92 -11.74 16.33 -11.56
CA ALA A 92 -11.53 15.58 -10.33
C ALA A 92 -12.37 16.09 -9.14
N ALA A 93 -13.07 17.23 -9.29
CA ALA A 93 -13.89 17.86 -8.26
C ALA A 93 -15.21 17.11 -8.03
N THR A 94 -15.12 15.88 -7.49
CA THR A 94 -16.28 15.03 -7.22
C THR A 94 -16.40 14.71 -5.72
N LEU A 95 -17.63 14.55 -5.23
CA LEU A 95 -17.90 14.08 -3.86
C LEU A 95 -17.22 12.73 -3.59
N LYS A 96 -17.16 11.85 -4.60
CA LYS A 96 -16.44 10.57 -4.52
C LYS A 96 -14.93 10.76 -4.28
N ALA A 97 -14.30 11.73 -4.95
CA ALA A 97 -12.89 12.03 -4.73
C ALA A 97 -12.66 12.53 -3.30
N ALA A 98 -13.51 13.43 -2.80
CA ALA A 98 -13.45 13.91 -1.42
C ALA A 98 -13.61 12.78 -0.40
N ALA A 99 -14.59 11.89 -0.58
CA ALA A 99 -14.80 10.72 0.29
C ALA A 99 -13.60 9.76 0.27
N SER A 100 -13.05 9.49 -0.92
CA SER A 100 -11.87 8.64 -1.08
C SER A 100 -10.64 9.24 -0.41
N ASP A 101 -10.47 10.56 -0.51
CA ASP A 101 -9.38 11.27 0.16
C ASP A 101 -9.56 11.26 1.69
N ALA A 102 -10.79 11.45 2.18
CA ALA A 102 -11.12 11.42 3.60
C ALA A 102 -10.79 10.04 4.21
N LEU A 103 -11.13 8.95 3.53
CA LEU A 103 -10.76 7.59 3.96
C LEU A 103 -9.24 7.44 4.09
N LYS A 104 -8.47 7.78 3.05
CA LYS A 104 -7.01 7.67 3.08
C LYS A 104 -6.42 8.49 4.21
N ARG A 105 -6.89 9.73 4.41
CA ARG A 105 -6.40 10.62 5.46
C ARG A 105 -6.74 10.12 6.86
N CYS A 106 -7.94 9.59 7.07
CA CYS A 106 -8.28 8.92 8.33
C CYS A 106 -7.36 7.72 8.61
N ALA A 107 -7.08 6.91 7.58
CA ALA A 107 -6.23 5.73 7.68
C ALA A 107 -4.76 6.06 8.03
N VAL A 108 -4.25 7.21 7.60
CA VAL A 108 -2.90 7.70 7.97
C VAL A 108 -2.72 7.80 9.48
N HIS A 109 -3.76 8.18 10.22
CA HIS A 109 -3.66 8.23 11.69
C HIS A 109 -3.39 6.85 12.29
N PHE A 110 -3.93 5.78 11.69
CA PHE A 110 -3.66 4.37 12.04
C PHE A 110 -2.32 3.83 11.51
N GLY A 111 -1.55 4.66 10.80
CA GLY A 111 -0.26 4.32 10.23
C GLY A 111 -0.32 3.89 8.77
N VAL A 112 -1.51 3.61 8.23
CA VAL A 112 -1.69 3.14 6.85
C VAL A 112 -1.21 4.21 5.87
N GLY A 113 -0.19 3.88 5.09
CA GLY A 113 0.41 4.80 4.12
C GLY A 113 1.09 6.03 4.74
N ARG A 114 1.26 6.10 6.07
CA ARG A 114 1.88 7.25 6.74
C ARG A 114 3.32 7.48 6.29
N TYR A 115 4.06 6.40 6.03
CA TYR A 115 5.44 6.45 5.54
C TYR A 115 5.58 7.16 4.18
N LEU A 116 4.50 7.27 3.39
CA LEU A 116 4.52 7.97 2.10
C LEU A 116 4.79 9.47 2.27
N TYR A 117 4.46 10.04 3.43
CA TYR A 117 4.75 11.44 3.74
C TYR A 117 6.22 11.69 4.06
N ASP A 118 6.96 10.64 4.44
CA ASP A 118 8.40 10.70 4.72
C ASP A 118 9.24 10.50 3.44
N LEU A 119 8.60 10.16 2.32
CA LEU A 119 9.28 10.01 1.03
C LEU A 119 9.78 11.36 0.49
N PRO A 120 10.96 11.39 -0.16
CA PRO A 120 11.39 12.57 -0.87
C PRO A 120 10.37 12.90 -1.98
N SER A 121 10.16 14.20 -2.23
CA SER A 121 9.29 14.67 -3.32
C SER A 121 10.16 15.27 -4.44
N PRO A 122 10.80 14.43 -5.28
CA PRO A 122 11.76 14.90 -6.27
C PRO A 122 11.07 15.71 -7.38
N TRP A 123 11.85 16.62 -7.96
CA TRP A 123 11.52 17.25 -9.22
C TRP A 123 12.00 16.35 -10.36
N VAL A 124 11.11 16.00 -11.27
CA VAL A 124 11.41 15.17 -12.44
C VAL A 124 11.02 15.89 -13.73
N ALA A 125 11.63 15.50 -14.85
CA ALA A 125 11.25 15.99 -16.17
C ALA A 125 9.78 15.64 -16.46
N TRP A 126 9.05 16.60 -17.02
CA TRP A 126 7.62 16.50 -17.31
C TRP A 126 7.36 16.68 -18.80
N ASP A 127 6.54 15.80 -19.35
CA ASP A 127 6.05 15.87 -20.72
C ASP A 127 4.63 16.45 -20.71
N GLU A 128 4.48 17.69 -21.17
CA GLU A 128 3.21 18.42 -21.16
C GLU A 128 2.21 17.86 -22.18
N GLU A 129 2.67 17.34 -23.32
CA GLU A 129 1.79 16.75 -24.33
C GLU A 129 1.16 15.45 -23.81
N ARG A 130 1.95 14.63 -23.13
CA ARG A 130 1.49 13.38 -22.52
C ARG A 130 0.83 13.59 -21.17
N ARG A 131 1.01 14.77 -20.56
CA ARG A 131 0.64 15.08 -19.16
C ARG A 131 1.16 14.01 -18.19
N ALA A 132 2.42 13.65 -18.35
CA ALA A 132 3.06 12.57 -17.59
C ALA A 132 4.54 12.88 -17.31
N PRO A 133 5.12 12.32 -16.22
CA PRO A 133 6.56 12.42 -16.00
C PRO A 133 7.31 11.57 -17.03
N ALA A 134 8.50 12.03 -17.43
CA ALA A 134 9.36 11.29 -18.35
C ALA A 134 9.90 9.99 -17.72
N GLU A 135 10.23 10.05 -16.42
CA GLU A 135 10.61 8.91 -15.61
C GLU A 135 9.91 8.99 -14.24
N LEU A 136 9.37 7.85 -13.78
CA LEU A 136 8.76 7.75 -12.46
C LEU A 136 9.84 7.66 -11.38
N PRO A 137 9.68 8.39 -10.26
CA PRO A 137 10.57 8.23 -9.12
C PRO A 137 10.56 6.79 -8.59
N ARG A 138 11.72 6.33 -8.13
CA ARG A 138 11.87 5.02 -7.48
C ARG A 138 11.69 5.17 -5.98
N LEU A 139 11.08 4.16 -5.36
CA LEU A 139 11.00 4.08 -3.91
C LEU A 139 12.37 3.77 -3.31
N PRO A 140 12.76 4.40 -2.19
CA PRO A 140 13.94 4.01 -1.43
C PRO A 140 13.73 2.66 -0.76
N GLU A 141 14.82 1.94 -0.46
CA GLU A 141 14.77 0.55 0.05
C GLU A 141 13.94 0.40 1.33
N TRP A 142 14.01 1.37 2.24
CA TRP A 142 13.26 1.34 3.50
C TRP A 142 11.73 1.43 3.30
N ALA A 143 11.30 1.96 2.14
CA ALA A 143 9.89 2.13 1.78
C ALA A 143 9.34 0.99 0.92
N LEU A 144 10.15 -0.03 0.61
CA LEU A 144 9.69 -1.23 -0.07
C LEU A 144 8.99 -2.18 0.92
N SER A 145 8.01 -2.95 0.42
CA SER A 145 7.41 -4.04 1.19
C SER A 145 8.47 -5.10 1.53
N GLU A 146 8.25 -5.89 2.59
CA GLU A 146 9.26 -6.84 3.08
C GLU A 146 9.75 -7.82 2.00
N ASP A 147 8.84 -8.31 1.17
CA ASP A 147 9.15 -9.22 0.06
C ASP A 147 10.02 -8.58 -1.04
N GLU A 148 9.94 -7.26 -1.20
CA GLU A 148 10.65 -6.49 -2.23
C GLU A 148 11.98 -5.92 -1.70
N ARG A 149 12.25 -6.01 -0.39
CA ARG A 149 13.52 -5.56 0.19
C ARG A 149 14.65 -6.53 -0.18
N PRO A 150 15.86 -6.03 -0.52
CA PRO A 150 17.01 -6.88 -0.87
C PRO A 150 17.35 -7.95 0.18
N ASN A 151 17.14 -7.63 1.46
CA ASN A 151 17.39 -8.53 2.59
C ASN A 151 16.30 -9.62 2.75
N GLY A 152 15.06 -9.36 2.31
CA GLY A 152 13.99 -10.36 2.30
C GLY A 152 14.29 -11.48 1.30
N ALA A 153 14.73 -11.10 0.10
CA ALA A 153 15.17 -12.06 -0.91
C ALA A 153 16.38 -12.89 -0.45
N THR A 154 17.33 -12.29 0.27
CA THR A 154 18.51 -13.01 0.80
C THR A 154 18.11 -14.05 1.86
N HIS A 155 17.17 -13.73 2.74
CA HIS A 155 16.66 -14.68 3.74
C HIS A 155 15.84 -15.81 3.10
N VAL A 156 14.98 -15.50 2.12
CA VAL A 156 14.20 -16.49 1.37
C VAL A 156 15.11 -17.41 0.55
N LEU A 157 16.09 -16.85 -0.17
CA LEU A 157 17.08 -17.64 -0.91
C LEU A 157 17.92 -18.50 0.03
N GLY A 158 18.34 -17.98 1.18
CA GLY A 158 19.03 -18.77 2.20
C GLY A 158 18.18 -19.90 2.76
N THR A 159 16.89 -19.66 2.98
CA THR A 159 15.93 -20.68 3.42
C THR A 159 15.71 -21.73 2.33
N LEU A 160 15.56 -21.32 1.07
CA LEU A 160 15.42 -22.21 -0.08
C LEU A 160 16.68 -23.05 -0.33
N ASP A 161 17.87 -22.46 -0.16
CA ASP A 161 19.14 -23.18 -0.26
C ASP A 161 19.32 -24.17 0.89
N ALA A 162 18.91 -23.82 2.11
CA ALA A 162 18.89 -24.74 3.25
C ALA A 162 17.92 -25.91 3.03
N LEU A 163 16.72 -25.63 2.51
CA LEU A 163 15.75 -26.67 2.13
C LEU A 163 16.29 -27.54 1.00
N ARG A 164 16.91 -26.94 -0.03
CA ARG A 164 17.56 -27.67 -1.14
C ARG A 164 18.70 -28.55 -0.65
N ALA A 165 19.50 -28.08 0.30
CA ALA A 165 20.59 -28.86 0.91
C ALA A 165 20.06 -30.01 1.78
N GLY A 166 18.90 -29.83 2.42
CA GLY A 166 18.21 -30.87 3.18
C GLY A 166 17.44 -31.89 2.33
N LEU A 167 17.18 -31.60 1.06
CA LEU A 167 16.53 -32.53 0.15
C LEU A 167 17.50 -33.65 -0.28
N PRO A 168 17.05 -34.91 -0.31
CA PRO A 168 17.87 -36.00 -0.83
C PRO A 168 18.28 -35.71 -2.28
N GLN A 169 19.56 -35.91 -2.60
CA GLN A 169 20.03 -35.81 -4.00
C GLN A 169 19.63 -37.04 -4.83
N ASP A 170 19.16 -38.10 -4.17
CA ASP A 170 18.64 -39.30 -4.79
C ASP A 170 17.20 -39.09 -5.28
N VAL A 171 16.99 -39.32 -6.58
CA VAL A 171 15.70 -39.12 -7.27
C VAL A 171 14.61 -40.06 -6.73
N GLY A 172 14.97 -41.24 -6.23
CA GLY A 172 14.07 -42.19 -5.60
C GLY A 172 13.55 -41.68 -4.25
N GLN A 173 14.44 -41.15 -3.42
CA GLN A 173 14.07 -40.55 -2.12
C GLN A 173 13.28 -39.25 -2.30
N LEU A 174 13.60 -38.44 -3.30
CA LEU A 174 12.80 -37.25 -3.67
C LEU A 174 11.36 -37.60 -4.04
N ARG A 175 11.16 -38.69 -4.81
CA ARG A 175 9.81 -39.18 -5.17
C ARG A 175 9.02 -39.63 -3.95
N GLU A 176 9.70 -40.16 -2.94
CA GLU A 176 9.09 -40.59 -1.69
C GLU A 176 8.71 -39.40 -0.80
N VAL A 177 9.60 -38.41 -0.66
CA VAL A 177 9.30 -37.13 0.01
C VAL A 177 8.11 -36.44 -0.65
N TYR A 178 8.11 -36.33 -1.99
CA TYR A 178 6.99 -35.73 -2.73
C TYR A 178 5.67 -36.47 -2.48
N ARG A 179 5.69 -37.81 -2.43
CA ARG A 179 4.51 -38.63 -2.15
C ARG A 179 3.92 -38.33 -0.77
N HIS A 180 4.78 -38.21 0.25
CA HIS A 180 4.35 -37.89 1.62
C HIS A 180 3.86 -36.46 1.76
N VAL A 181 4.55 -35.47 1.16
CA VAL A 181 4.11 -34.07 1.17
C VAL A 181 2.76 -33.92 0.49
N ARG A 182 2.56 -34.57 -0.66
CA ARG A 182 1.28 -34.54 -1.37
C ARG A 182 0.15 -35.15 -0.54
N ALA A 183 0.38 -36.31 0.08
CA ALA A 183 -0.61 -36.92 0.97
C ALA A 183 -0.97 -36.04 2.17
N ALA A 184 0.01 -35.34 2.75
CA ALA A 184 -0.22 -34.41 3.85
C ALA A 184 -1.02 -33.17 3.43
N LEU A 185 -0.74 -32.62 2.24
CA LEU A 185 -1.48 -31.48 1.69
C LEU A 185 -2.93 -31.86 1.34
N ASP A 186 -3.15 -33.06 0.78
CA ASP A 186 -4.49 -33.57 0.48
C ASP A 186 -5.31 -33.80 1.76
N ALA A 187 -4.65 -34.21 2.86
CA ALA A 187 -5.28 -34.38 4.18
C ALA A 187 -5.58 -33.06 4.89
N ALA A 188 -4.78 -32.02 4.65
CA ALA A 188 -4.99 -30.68 5.23
C ALA A 188 -6.07 -29.86 4.50
N ALA A 189 -6.49 -30.31 3.31
CA ALA A 189 -7.53 -29.67 2.50
C ALA A 189 -8.95 -30.24 2.74
N GLN A 190 -9.11 -31.16 3.70
CA GLN A 190 -10.39 -31.74 4.15
C GLN A 190 -10.81 -31.16 5.50
#